data_AF-A0A2R7RD10-F1
#
_entry.id   AF-A0A2R7RD10-F1
#
_cell.length_a   1.000
_cell.length_b   1.000
_cell.length_c   1.000
_cell.angle_alpha   90.00
_cell.angle_beta   90.00
_cell.angle_gamma   90.00
#
_symmetry.space_group_name_H-M   'P 1'
#
loop_
_entity.id
_entity.type
_entity.pdbx_description
1 polymer ?
#
loop_
_entity_poly.entity_id
_entity_poly.type
_entity_poly.pdbx_seq_one_letter_code
_entity_poly.pdbx_strand_id
1 'polypeptide(L)'
;MTESTTTAPSQRRGLSALVPPKRRELTSQRPAAGRARPRGKQAAWLLAAVVVLIVLTAASLAIGARGLSLATVWQALTQFNPANGDHAVVHARIPRTVLGLLAGSALGLAGAAMQGVARNPLADPGIMGVNAGAALAVVTGIYIFGISSLTGYIWFAFIGAAAAAAVVYLVASLGRDGATPVKLALAGAALSAGLFSLMNVILVSSQDTLDRFRFWQVGGIAGRDWSVVLPGLPFLAVGALIVLSTGRILNSLALGDDIARGLGQRVGLARGIIALGIVLLC
;
A
#
# COMPACT_ATOMS: atom_id res chain seq x y z
N MET A 1 67.38 -68.46 -31.67
CA MET A 1 67.39 -68.94 -33.07
C MET A 1 65.94 -68.87 -33.53
N THR A 2 65.49 -68.09 -34.52
CA THR A 2 66.13 -67.36 -35.63
C THR A 2 65.05 -66.43 -36.22
N GLU A 3 65.43 -65.19 -36.55
CA GLU A 3 65.07 -64.35 -37.72
C GLU A 3 63.62 -64.34 -38.28
N SER A 4 62.88 -63.22 -38.29
CA SER A 4 63.01 -61.92 -39.02
C SER A 4 62.28 -61.88 -40.38
N THR A 5 61.29 -60.98 -40.53
CA THR A 5 60.89 -60.23 -41.76
C THR A 5 59.62 -59.41 -41.45
N THR A 6 59.70 -58.08 -41.31
CA THR A 6 59.50 -57.06 -42.36
C THR A 6 58.09 -57.02 -42.97
N THR A 7 57.31 -55.97 -42.66
CA THR A 7 56.69 -55.05 -43.63
C THR A 7 55.85 -53.98 -42.92
N ALA A 8 55.93 -52.75 -43.45
CA ALA A 8 55.34 -51.52 -42.92
C ALA A 8 53.90 -51.27 -43.47
N PRO A 9 53.31 -50.07 -43.30
CA PRO A 9 52.00 -49.87 -42.68
C PRO A 9 50.84 -49.79 -43.69
N SER A 10 49.61 -50.11 -43.27
CA SER A 10 48.42 -49.70 -44.03
C SER A 10 47.38 -49.04 -43.13
N GLN A 11 47.38 -47.70 -43.20
CA GLN A 11 46.28 -46.86 -42.76
C GLN A 11 45.00 -47.25 -43.52
N ARG A 12 44.07 -47.95 -42.87
CA ARG A 12 42.68 -47.97 -43.34
C ARG A 12 41.98 -46.72 -42.82
N ARG A 13 41.81 -45.78 -43.75
CA ARG A 13 40.86 -44.68 -43.72
C ARG A 13 39.48 -45.18 -43.28
N GLY A 14 39.12 -44.92 -42.03
CA GLY A 14 37.73 -44.81 -41.62
C GLY A 14 37.20 -43.47 -42.12
N LEU A 15 36.43 -43.51 -43.22
CA LEU A 15 35.57 -42.41 -43.66
C LEU A 15 34.48 -42.17 -42.59
N SER A 16 34.85 -41.48 -41.52
CA SER A 16 33.86 -40.85 -40.64
C SER A 16 33.38 -39.60 -41.36
N ALA A 17 32.23 -39.74 -42.02
CA ALA A 17 31.49 -38.64 -42.61
C ALA A 17 31.38 -37.49 -41.59
N LEU A 18 32.04 -36.38 -41.91
CA LEU A 18 31.87 -35.10 -41.24
C LEU A 18 30.40 -34.68 -41.39
N VAL A 19 29.58 -35.00 -40.39
CA VAL A 19 28.27 -34.38 -40.22
C VAL A 19 28.54 -32.92 -39.85
N PRO A 20 28.20 -31.93 -40.70
CA PRO A 20 28.38 -30.54 -40.33
C PRO A 20 27.46 -30.25 -39.13
N PRO A 21 27.92 -29.48 -38.13
CA PRO A 21 27.05 -29.11 -37.02
C PRO A 21 25.87 -28.31 -37.58
N LYS A 22 24.66 -28.80 -37.32
CA LYS A 22 23.40 -28.14 -37.67
C LYS A 22 23.46 -26.73 -37.07
N ARG A 23 23.68 -25.73 -37.91
CA ARG A 23 23.75 -24.32 -37.53
C ARG A 23 22.44 -24.01 -36.80
N ARG A 24 22.51 -23.94 -35.47
CA ARG A 24 21.38 -23.60 -34.62
C ARG A 24 21.03 -22.16 -35.01
N GLU A 25 20.04 -22.01 -35.88
CA GLU A 25 19.46 -20.71 -36.17
C GLU A 25 19.00 -20.17 -34.82
N LEU A 26 19.81 -19.27 -34.27
CA LEU A 26 19.40 -18.36 -33.24
C LEU A 26 18.35 -17.49 -33.91
N THR A 27 17.11 -18.00 -33.98
CA THR A 27 15.93 -17.17 -34.15
C THR A 27 16.05 -16.12 -33.06
N SER A 28 16.51 -14.94 -33.46
CA SER A 28 16.46 -13.72 -32.69
C SER A 28 14.99 -13.51 -32.38
N GLN A 29 14.52 -14.13 -31.30
CA GLN A 29 13.30 -13.74 -30.64
C GLN A 29 13.62 -12.35 -30.09
N ARG A 30 13.41 -11.34 -30.93
CA ARG A 30 13.30 -9.96 -30.48
C ARG A 30 12.33 -10.01 -29.29
N PRO A 31 12.73 -9.56 -28.09
CA PRO A 31 11.82 -9.51 -26.96
C PRO A 31 10.58 -8.76 -27.44
N ALA A 32 9.41 -9.38 -27.29
CA ALA A 32 8.15 -8.80 -27.70
C ALA A 32 8.07 -7.41 -27.07
N ALA A 33 8.26 -6.36 -27.89
CA ALA A 33 8.14 -5.00 -27.44
C ALA A 33 6.77 -4.88 -26.77
N GLY A 34 6.78 -4.60 -25.45
CA GLY A 34 5.57 -4.60 -24.64
C GLY A 34 4.52 -3.73 -25.32
N ARG A 35 3.43 -4.35 -25.79
CA ARG A 35 2.32 -3.63 -26.42
C ARG A 35 1.86 -2.58 -25.42
N ALA A 36 2.17 -1.31 -25.69
CA ALA A 36 1.64 -0.19 -24.94
C ALA A 36 0.11 -0.36 -24.93
N ARG A 37 -0.48 -0.51 -23.74
CA ARG A 37 -1.94 -0.59 -23.60
C ARG A 37 -2.52 0.63 -24.33
N PRO A 38 -3.49 0.46 -25.25
CA PRO A 38 -4.06 1.60 -25.94
C PRO A 38 -4.66 2.53 -24.90
N ARG A 39 -4.17 3.78 -24.86
CA ARG A 39 -4.54 4.82 -23.87
C ARG A 39 -6.06 4.94 -23.69
N GLY A 40 -6.84 4.67 -24.74
CA GLY A 40 -8.31 4.64 -24.70
C GLY A 40 -8.91 3.63 -23.71
N LYS A 41 -8.31 2.44 -23.54
CA LYS A 41 -8.84 1.44 -22.58
C LYS A 41 -8.64 1.89 -21.14
N GLN A 42 -7.51 2.52 -20.83
CA GLN A 42 -7.24 3.06 -19.49
C GLN A 42 -8.16 4.24 -19.16
N ALA A 43 -8.36 5.16 -20.11
CA ALA A 43 -9.29 6.27 -19.95
C ALA A 43 -10.73 5.78 -19.73
N ALA A 44 -11.17 4.75 -20.46
CA ALA A 44 -12.50 4.16 -20.29
C ALA A 44 -12.69 3.55 -18.89
N TRP A 45 -11.69 2.81 -18.37
CA TRP A 45 -11.75 2.26 -17.01
C TRP A 45 -11.76 3.35 -15.93
N LEU A 46 -10.99 4.41 -16.11
CA LEU A 46 -11.01 5.55 -15.19
C LEU A 46 -12.37 6.26 -15.20
N LEU A 47 -12.94 6.48 -16.38
CA LEU A 47 -14.27 7.07 -16.50
C LEU A 47 -15.33 6.19 -15.82
N ALA A 48 -15.29 4.87 -16.05
CA ALA A 48 -16.19 3.93 -15.40
C ALA A 48 -16.05 3.98 -13.87
N ALA A 49 -14.83 4.03 -13.34
CA ALA A 49 -14.59 4.16 -11.90
C ALA A 49 -15.14 5.47 -11.32
N VAL A 50 -14.99 6.59 -12.02
CA VAL A 50 -15.56 7.88 -11.62
C VAL A 50 -17.08 7.84 -11.61
N VAL A 51 -17.71 7.26 -12.64
CA VAL A 51 -19.18 7.10 -12.70
C VAL A 51 -19.67 6.24 -11.54
N VAL A 52 -19.03 5.11 -11.27
CA VAL A 52 -19.37 4.24 -10.13
C VAL A 52 -19.22 5.01 -8.82
N LEU A 53 -18.15 5.79 -8.65
CA LEU A 53 -17.93 6.60 -7.45
C LEU A 53 -19.08 7.60 -7.23
N ILE A 54 -19.49 8.32 -8.27
CA ILE A 54 -20.60 9.28 -8.20
C ILE A 54 -21.91 8.58 -7.80
N VAL A 55 -22.20 7.42 -8.40
CA VAL A 55 -23.39 6.62 -8.06
C VAL A 55 -23.35 6.18 -6.60
N LEU A 56 -22.20 5.69 -6.12
CA LEU A 56 -22.02 5.27 -4.73
C LEU A 56 -22.12 6.46 -3.75
N THR A 57 -21.64 7.65 -4.11
CA THR A 57 -21.80 8.86 -3.32
C THR A 57 -23.28 9.24 -3.21
N ALA A 58 -24.02 9.25 -4.32
CA ALA A 58 -25.45 9.54 -4.31
C ALA A 58 -26.23 8.48 -3.49
N ALA A 59 -25.90 7.20 -3.66
CA ALA A 59 -26.48 6.10 -2.89
C ALA A 59 -26.17 6.24 -1.40
N SER A 60 -24.95 6.64 -1.03
CA SER A 60 -24.58 6.86 0.38
C SER A 60 -25.38 7.99 1.05
N LEU A 61 -25.85 8.98 0.29
CA LEU A 61 -26.70 10.06 0.81
C LEU A 61 -28.17 9.65 0.87
N ALA A 62 -28.65 8.85 -0.09
CA ALA A 62 -30.04 8.39 -0.17
C ALA A 62 -30.36 7.23 0.80
N ILE A 63 -29.41 6.30 0.97
CA ILE A 63 -29.59 5.05 1.74
C ILE A 63 -29.14 5.26 3.19
N GLY A 64 -30.00 4.89 4.14
CA GLY A 64 -29.73 4.92 5.58
C GLY A 64 -30.92 4.40 6.38
N ALA A 65 -30.96 4.68 7.69
CA ALA A 65 -32.05 4.26 8.58
C ALA A 65 -33.45 4.67 8.08
N ARG A 66 -33.50 5.80 7.35
CA ARG A 66 -34.66 6.24 6.57
C ARG A 66 -34.25 6.40 5.11
N GLY A 67 -34.91 5.70 4.20
CA GLY A 67 -34.67 5.87 2.76
C GLY A 67 -35.16 7.24 2.29
N LEU A 68 -34.35 7.93 1.50
CA LEU A 68 -34.69 9.23 0.92
C LEU A 68 -34.65 9.15 -0.61
N SER A 69 -35.54 9.89 -1.27
CA SER A 69 -35.52 10.00 -2.73
C SER A 69 -34.31 10.82 -3.20
N LEU A 70 -33.79 10.53 -4.40
CA LEU A 70 -32.71 11.32 -4.98
C LEU A 70 -33.10 12.78 -5.22
N ALA A 71 -34.38 13.05 -5.47
CA ALA A 71 -34.90 14.42 -5.58
C ALA A 71 -34.76 15.17 -4.24
N THR A 72 -35.07 14.52 -3.12
CA THR A 72 -34.90 15.08 -1.77
C THR A 72 -33.42 15.31 -1.45
N VAL A 73 -32.53 14.39 -1.83
CA VAL A 73 -31.07 14.58 -1.68
C VAL A 73 -30.62 15.81 -2.48
N TRP A 74 -31.06 15.94 -3.73
CA TRP A 74 -30.72 17.08 -4.57
C TRP A 74 -31.23 18.42 -4.01
N GLN A 75 -32.48 18.45 -3.54
CA GLN A 75 -33.07 19.61 -2.88
C GLN A 75 -32.32 19.96 -1.59
N ALA A 76 -31.95 18.98 -0.77
CA ALA A 76 -31.20 19.20 0.46
C ALA A 76 -29.80 19.81 0.21
N LEU A 77 -29.18 19.51 -0.93
CA LEU A 77 -27.88 20.05 -1.33
C LEU A 77 -27.96 21.43 -1.96
N THR A 78 -29.04 21.73 -2.72
CA THR A 78 -29.16 22.98 -3.49
C THR A 78 -30.03 24.05 -2.81
N GLN A 79 -31.02 23.62 -2.01
CA GLN A 79 -32.03 24.44 -1.36
C GLN A 79 -32.26 23.93 0.06
N PHE A 80 -31.22 24.01 0.89
CA PHE A 80 -31.29 23.51 2.27
C PHE A 80 -32.35 24.28 3.07
N ASN A 81 -33.19 23.51 3.80
CA ASN A 81 -34.22 24.05 4.67
C ASN A 81 -34.06 23.36 6.04
N PRO A 82 -33.60 24.07 7.08
CA PRO A 82 -33.41 23.50 8.42
C PRO A 82 -34.69 22.96 9.07
N ALA A 83 -35.86 23.48 8.66
CA ALA A 83 -37.15 23.02 9.16
C ALA A 83 -37.60 21.70 8.51
N ASN A 84 -36.96 21.28 7.41
CA ASN A 84 -37.25 20.00 6.78
C ASN A 84 -36.36 18.90 7.38
N GLY A 85 -36.98 17.99 8.12
CA GLY A 85 -36.29 16.86 8.75
C GLY A 85 -35.52 15.98 7.76
N ASP A 86 -36.01 15.82 6.52
CA ASP A 86 -35.32 15.02 5.50
C ASP A 86 -34.03 15.71 5.03
N HIS A 87 -34.04 17.04 4.92
CA HIS A 87 -32.84 17.82 4.58
C HIS A 87 -31.80 17.74 5.70
N ALA A 88 -32.23 17.81 6.97
CA ALA A 88 -31.35 17.64 8.12
C ALA A 88 -30.68 16.25 8.12
N VAL A 89 -31.44 15.20 7.78
CA VAL A 89 -30.90 13.83 7.65
C VAL A 89 -29.84 13.73 6.55
N VAL A 90 -30.06 14.36 5.38
CA VAL A 90 -29.05 14.38 4.31
C VAL A 90 -27.78 15.08 4.79
N HIS A 91 -27.89 16.25 5.43
CA HIS A 91 -26.73 16.99 5.95
C HIS A 91 -25.95 16.21 7.00
N ALA A 92 -26.62 15.43 7.85
CA ALA A 92 -25.95 14.54 8.80
C ALA A 92 -25.19 13.38 8.12
N ARG A 93 -25.54 13.01 6.87
CA ARG A 93 -24.83 11.97 6.10
C ARG A 93 -23.61 12.49 5.35
N ILE A 94 -23.56 13.79 5.03
CA ILE A 94 -22.46 14.39 4.26
C ILE A 94 -21.09 14.11 4.92
N PRO A 95 -20.85 14.38 6.22
CA PRO A 95 -19.54 14.15 6.82
C PRO A 95 -19.12 12.67 6.76
N ARG A 96 -20.07 11.75 6.97
CA ARG A 96 -19.83 10.30 6.82
C ARG A 96 -19.42 9.93 5.40
N THR A 97 -20.12 10.43 4.39
CA THR A 97 -19.79 10.13 2.98
C THR A 97 -18.44 10.71 2.60
N VAL A 98 -18.15 11.95 3.00
CA VAL A 98 -16.84 12.60 2.79
C VAL A 98 -15.74 11.81 3.48
N LEU A 99 -15.93 11.39 4.73
CA LEU A 99 -14.97 10.58 5.45
C LEU A 99 -14.70 9.25 4.75
N GLY A 100 -15.73 8.59 4.22
CA GLY A 100 -15.58 7.37 3.43
C GLY A 100 -14.78 7.57 2.14
N LEU A 101 -15.01 8.67 1.42
CA LEU A 101 -14.25 9.04 0.23
C LEU A 101 -12.78 9.32 0.57
N LEU A 102 -12.54 10.11 1.62
CA LEU A 102 -11.20 10.47 2.08
C LEU A 102 -10.43 9.22 2.53
N ALA A 103 -11.01 8.40 3.42
CA ALA A 103 -10.38 7.18 3.90
C ALA A 103 -10.09 6.19 2.76
N GLY A 104 -11.06 5.97 1.85
CA GLY A 104 -10.88 5.09 0.70
C GLY A 104 -9.78 5.59 -0.25
N SER A 105 -9.73 6.90 -0.50
CA SER A 105 -8.67 7.50 -1.33
C SER A 105 -7.28 7.38 -0.68
N ALA A 106 -7.20 7.60 0.63
CA ALA A 106 -5.97 7.53 1.39
C ALA A 106 -5.40 6.10 1.42
N LEU A 107 -6.24 5.11 1.74
CA LEU A 107 -5.88 3.70 1.71
C LEU A 107 -5.49 3.23 0.30
N GLY A 108 -6.23 3.67 -0.73
CA GLY A 108 -5.90 3.36 -2.12
C GLY A 108 -4.54 3.91 -2.55
N LEU A 109 -4.22 5.16 -2.18
CA LEU A 109 -2.93 5.80 -2.44
C LEU A 109 -1.79 5.13 -1.67
N ALA A 110 -1.98 4.88 -0.37
CA ALA A 110 -1.01 4.22 0.49
C ALA A 110 -0.69 2.79 0.00
N GLY A 111 -1.72 2.02 -0.36
CA GLY A 111 -1.58 0.68 -0.92
C GLY A 111 -0.81 0.69 -2.24
N ALA A 112 -1.18 1.57 -3.18
CA ALA A 112 -0.48 1.70 -4.46
C ALA A 112 1.00 2.11 -4.29
N ALA A 113 1.27 3.06 -3.40
CA ALA A 113 2.63 3.50 -3.08
C ALA A 113 3.46 2.36 -2.48
N MET A 114 2.87 1.61 -1.54
CA MET A 114 3.55 0.49 -0.90
C MET A 114 3.85 -0.63 -1.89
N GLN A 115 2.90 -1.00 -2.76
CA GLN A 115 3.12 -1.98 -3.82
C GLN A 115 4.25 -1.56 -4.75
N GLY A 116 4.34 -0.26 -5.09
CA GLY A 116 5.42 0.29 -5.90
C GLY A 116 6.79 0.24 -5.20
N VAL A 117 6.87 0.62 -3.92
CA VAL A 117 8.13 0.57 -3.13
C VAL A 117 8.60 -0.86 -2.91
N ALA A 118 7.69 -1.76 -2.56
CA ALA A 118 8.00 -3.15 -2.28
C ALA A 118 8.24 -3.98 -3.54
N ARG A 119 7.84 -3.47 -4.72
CA ARG A 119 7.75 -4.24 -5.97
C ARG A 119 6.99 -5.55 -5.80
N ASN A 120 5.93 -5.51 -5.01
CA ASN A 120 5.15 -6.68 -4.66
C ASN A 120 3.67 -6.30 -4.65
N PRO A 121 2.83 -6.89 -5.53
CA PRO A 121 1.41 -6.59 -5.58
C PRO A 121 0.66 -7.01 -4.31
N LEU A 122 1.26 -7.86 -3.47
CA LEU A 122 0.73 -8.27 -2.17
C LEU A 122 1.17 -7.36 -1.02
N ALA A 123 2.00 -6.34 -1.28
CA ALA A 123 2.44 -5.45 -0.23
C ALA A 123 1.28 -4.55 0.24
N ASP A 124 1.12 -4.49 1.55
CA ASP A 124 0.08 -3.76 2.25
C ASP A 124 0.69 -3.07 3.49
N PRO A 125 0.24 -1.85 3.87
CA PRO A 125 0.74 -1.14 5.04
C PRO A 125 0.77 -1.94 6.34
N GLY A 126 -0.17 -2.88 6.51
CA GLY A 126 -0.21 -3.78 7.65
C GLY A 126 0.99 -4.74 7.73
N ILE A 127 1.60 -5.09 6.60
CA ILE A 127 2.72 -6.05 6.54
C ILE A 127 4.03 -5.43 7.03
N MET A 128 4.19 -4.10 6.94
CA MET A 128 5.40 -3.41 7.40
C MET A 128 5.41 -3.09 8.90
N GLY A 129 4.46 -3.61 9.68
CA GLY A 129 4.38 -3.39 11.14
C GLY A 129 3.96 -1.98 11.56
N VAL A 130 3.69 -1.09 10.59
CA VAL A 130 3.23 0.29 10.82
C VAL A 130 1.90 0.30 11.57
N ASN A 131 0.94 -0.51 11.10
CA ASN A 131 -0.38 -0.61 11.75
C ASN A 131 -0.29 -1.21 13.16
N ALA A 132 0.57 -2.20 13.37
CA ALA A 132 0.79 -2.81 14.69
C ALA A 132 1.43 -1.81 15.67
N GLY A 133 2.39 -1.01 15.18
CA GLY A 133 3.01 0.09 15.94
C GLY A 133 2.00 1.16 16.34
N ALA A 134 1.21 1.63 15.38
CA ALA A 134 0.14 2.60 15.62
C ALA A 134 -0.87 2.08 16.65
N ALA A 135 -1.36 0.84 16.47
CA ALA A 135 -2.33 0.23 17.36
C ALA A 135 -1.78 0.09 18.79
N LEU A 136 -0.53 -0.38 18.96
CA LEU A 136 0.08 -0.51 20.28
C LEU A 136 0.21 0.86 20.96
N ALA A 137 0.66 1.88 20.24
CA ALA A 137 0.79 3.22 20.79
C ALA A 137 -0.57 3.80 21.18
N VAL A 138 -1.63 3.58 20.39
CA VAL A 138 -3.00 4.00 20.74
C VAL A 138 -3.51 3.26 21.97
N VAL A 139 -3.34 1.93 22.04
CA VAL A 139 -3.74 1.13 23.22
C VAL A 139 -3.01 1.59 24.47
N THR A 140 -1.71 1.84 24.36
CA THR A 140 -0.89 2.37 25.46
C THR A 140 -1.34 3.77 25.85
N GLY A 141 -1.66 4.61 24.87
CA GLY A 141 -2.24 5.93 25.03
C GLY A 141 -3.53 5.92 25.83
N ILE A 142 -4.45 5.00 25.49
CA ILE A 142 -5.73 4.83 26.18
C ILE A 142 -5.48 4.36 27.62
N TYR A 143 -4.64 3.33 27.79
CA TYR A 143 -4.42 2.68 29.07
C TYR A 143 -3.67 3.57 30.08
N ILE A 144 -2.57 4.20 29.66
CA ILE A 144 -1.69 4.96 30.55
C ILE A 144 -2.14 6.42 30.67
N PHE A 145 -2.48 7.05 29.56
CA PHE A 145 -2.75 8.49 29.50
C PHE A 145 -4.23 8.83 29.45
N GLY A 146 -5.12 7.82 29.39
CA GLY A 146 -6.57 8.03 29.38
C GLY A 146 -7.08 8.75 28.14
N ILE A 147 -6.34 8.73 27.02
CA ILE A 147 -6.73 9.49 25.82
C ILE A 147 -8.06 9.00 25.25
N SER A 148 -8.95 9.93 24.96
CA SER A 148 -10.28 9.67 24.40
C SER A 148 -10.58 10.50 23.15
N SER A 149 -9.73 11.48 22.84
CA SER A 149 -9.91 12.37 21.69
C SER A 149 -9.28 11.81 20.43
N LEU A 150 -9.89 12.11 19.28
CA LEU A 150 -9.37 11.70 17.97
C LEU A 150 -7.96 12.22 17.73
N THR A 151 -7.69 13.48 18.05
CA THR A 151 -6.36 14.09 17.90
C THR A 151 -5.31 13.37 18.73
N GLY A 152 -5.68 12.90 19.94
CA GLY A 152 -4.83 12.06 20.77
C GLY A 152 -4.52 10.74 20.05
N TYR A 153 -5.54 10.06 19.53
CA TYR A 153 -5.34 8.82 18.77
C TYR A 153 -4.43 9.02 17.55
N ILE A 154 -4.59 10.12 16.80
CA ILE A 154 -3.77 10.43 15.62
C ILE A 154 -2.29 10.56 16.01
N TRP A 155 -1.96 11.35 17.03
CA TRP A 155 -0.56 11.55 17.41
C TRP A 155 0.09 10.28 17.94
N PHE A 156 -0.59 9.54 18.81
CA PHE A 156 -0.07 8.26 19.29
C PHE A 156 0.07 7.25 18.14
N ALA A 157 -0.89 7.19 17.21
CA ALA A 157 -0.80 6.34 16.03
C ALA A 157 0.42 6.69 15.17
N PHE A 158 0.66 7.97 14.86
CA PHE A 158 1.83 8.39 14.09
C PHE A 158 3.15 8.12 14.79
N ILE A 159 3.23 8.36 16.10
CA ILE A 159 4.45 8.06 16.87
C ILE A 159 4.72 6.56 16.86
N GLY A 160 3.69 5.74 17.10
CA GLY A 160 3.81 4.27 17.07
C GLY A 160 4.17 3.73 15.69
N ALA A 161 3.52 4.24 14.65
CA ALA A 161 3.80 3.92 13.25
C ALA A 161 5.25 4.27 12.87
N ALA A 162 5.70 5.48 13.19
CA ALA A 162 7.05 5.94 12.89
C ALA A 162 8.11 5.14 13.66
N ALA A 163 7.87 4.86 14.95
CA ALA A 163 8.77 4.04 15.76
C ALA A 163 8.86 2.62 15.23
N ALA A 164 7.74 1.98 14.90
CA ALA A 164 7.74 0.65 14.30
C ALA A 164 8.44 0.63 12.94
N ALA A 165 8.14 1.59 12.06
CA ALA A 165 8.82 1.71 10.76
C ALA A 165 10.33 1.89 10.92
N ALA A 166 10.78 2.70 11.88
CA ALA A 166 12.19 2.89 12.18
C ALA A 166 12.85 1.59 12.66
N VAL A 167 12.21 0.85 13.58
CA VAL A 167 12.71 -0.44 14.06
C VAL A 167 12.80 -1.46 12.92
N VAL A 168 11.75 -1.58 12.09
CA VAL A 168 11.75 -2.47 10.92
C VAL A 168 12.87 -2.11 9.96
N TYR A 169 13.04 -0.82 9.66
CA TYR A 169 14.10 -0.35 8.77
C TYR A 169 15.49 -0.65 9.34
N LEU A 170 15.72 -0.37 10.62
CA LEU A 170 16.99 -0.66 11.31
C LEU A 170 17.31 -2.16 11.24
N VAL A 171 16.37 -3.01 11.64
CA VAL A 171 16.54 -4.48 11.61
C VAL A 171 16.79 -4.98 10.19
N ALA A 172 16.01 -4.50 9.21
CA ALA A 172 16.18 -4.90 7.82
C ALA A 172 17.49 -4.39 7.22
N SER A 173 18.01 -3.26 7.69
CA SER A 173 19.28 -2.68 7.24
C SER A 173 20.52 -3.42 7.76
N LEU A 174 20.36 -4.33 8.74
CA LEU A 174 21.45 -5.14 9.23
C LEU A 174 21.98 -6.09 8.14
N GLY A 175 23.31 -6.14 8.03
CA GLY A 175 24.04 -6.98 7.08
C GLY A 175 24.44 -6.30 5.77
N ARG A 176 25.11 -7.05 4.90
CA ARG A 176 25.83 -6.52 3.72
C ARG A 176 24.91 -5.94 2.63
N ASP A 177 23.71 -6.51 2.46
CA ASP A 177 22.79 -6.14 1.38
C ASP A 177 21.84 -4.98 1.73
N GLY A 178 21.98 -4.40 2.93
CA GLY A 178 21.09 -3.36 3.44
C GLY A 178 19.62 -3.81 3.54
N ALA A 179 18.71 -2.83 3.55
CA ALA A 179 17.26 -3.03 3.69
C ALA A 179 16.62 -3.47 2.37
N THR A 180 16.67 -4.77 2.09
CA THR A 180 15.97 -5.37 0.95
C THR A 180 14.46 -5.48 1.23
N PRO A 181 13.59 -5.47 0.19
CA PRO A 181 12.14 -5.61 0.37
C PRO A 181 11.73 -6.87 1.16
N VAL A 182 12.44 -7.99 0.93
CA VAL A 182 12.19 -9.24 1.64
C VAL A 182 12.55 -9.13 3.13
N LYS A 183 13.69 -8.50 3.46
CA LYS A 183 14.08 -8.27 4.86
C LYS A 183 13.10 -7.33 5.57
N LEU A 184 12.65 -6.28 4.89
CA LEU A 184 11.64 -5.36 5.44
C LEU A 184 10.33 -6.08 5.75
N ALA A 185 9.86 -6.95 4.86
CA ALA A 185 8.65 -7.73 5.07
C ALA A 185 8.79 -8.73 6.23
N LEU A 186 9.90 -9.48 6.30
CA LEU A 186 10.14 -10.44 7.39
C LEU A 186 10.32 -9.75 8.74
N ALA A 187 11.07 -8.65 8.79
CA ALA A 187 11.25 -7.84 10.00
C ALA A 187 9.93 -7.21 10.46
N GLY A 188 9.11 -6.70 9.52
CA GLY A 188 7.78 -6.16 9.81
C GLY A 188 6.84 -7.20 10.38
N ALA A 189 6.81 -8.41 9.80
CA ALA A 189 6.00 -9.52 10.30
C ALA A 189 6.42 -9.95 11.72
N ALA A 190 7.73 -10.10 11.96
CA ALA A 190 8.27 -10.45 13.28
C ALA A 190 7.97 -9.38 14.33
N LEU A 191 8.18 -8.09 13.99
CA LEU A 191 7.87 -6.99 14.89
C LEU A 191 6.37 -6.96 15.21
N SER A 192 5.51 -7.09 14.19
CA SER A 192 4.05 -7.11 14.36
C SER A 192 3.62 -8.16 15.37
N ALA A 193 4.15 -9.38 15.27
CA ALA A 193 3.85 -10.45 16.22
C ALA A 193 4.21 -10.07 17.68
N GLY A 194 5.38 -9.46 17.88
CA GLY A 194 5.79 -8.97 19.19
C GLY A 194 4.90 -7.84 19.73
N LEU A 195 4.56 -6.87 18.87
CA LEU A 195 3.68 -5.75 19.25
C LEU A 195 2.24 -6.24 19.56
N PHE A 196 1.73 -7.22 18.82
CA PHE A 196 0.44 -7.87 19.13
C PHE A 196 0.46 -8.55 20.50
N SER A 197 1.54 -9.26 20.84
CA SER A 197 1.68 -9.87 22.16
C SER A 197 1.60 -8.81 23.26
N LEU A 198 2.27 -7.66 23.08
CA LEU A 198 2.25 -6.59 24.08
C LEU A 198 0.89 -5.90 24.18
N MET A 199 0.20 -5.68 23.05
CA MET A 199 -1.18 -5.17 23.08
C MET A 199 -2.11 -6.09 23.86
N ASN A 200 -2.01 -7.41 23.65
CA ASN A 200 -2.87 -8.37 24.37
C ASN A 200 -2.66 -8.33 25.88
N VAL A 201 -1.44 -8.10 26.37
CA VAL A 201 -1.19 -7.92 27.82
C VAL A 201 -1.99 -6.74 28.36
N ILE A 202 -1.98 -5.60 27.67
CA ILE A 202 -2.71 -4.40 28.08
C ILE A 202 -4.22 -4.63 28.02
N LEU A 203 -4.72 -5.22 26.93
CA LEU A 203 -6.15 -5.44 26.70
C LEU A 203 -6.76 -6.44 27.68
N VAL A 204 -6.01 -7.46 28.11
CA VAL A 204 -6.45 -8.40 29.15
C VAL A 204 -6.44 -7.74 30.54
N SER A 205 -5.57 -6.75 30.74
CA SER A 205 -5.41 -6.05 32.03
C SER A 205 -6.46 -4.96 32.27
N SER A 206 -7.22 -4.53 31.25
CA SER A 206 -8.22 -3.45 31.38
C SER A 206 -9.41 -3.64 30.45
N GLN A 207 -10.59 -3.90 31.04
CA GLN A 207 -11.84 -4.00 30.28
C GLN A 207 -12.25 -2.68 29.62
N ASP A 208 -12.06 -1.53 30.27
CA ASP A 208 -12.35 -0.21 29.66
C ASP A 208 -11.46 0.05 28.44
N THR A 209 -10.16 -0.28 28.54
CA THR A 209 -9.25 -0.15 27.39
C THR A 209 -9.67 -1.08 26.25
N LEU A 210 -10.03 -2.32 26.58
CA LEU A 210 -10.52 -3.30 25.61
C LEU A 210 -11.77 -2.79 24.89
N ASP A 211 -12.74 -2.23 25.61
CA ASP A 211 -13.98 -1.72 25.03
C ASP A 211 -13.74 -0.56 24.08
N ARG A 212 -12.91 0.42 24.48
CA ARG A 212 -12.55 1.55 23.61
C ARG A 212 -11.78 1.11 22.39
N PHE A 213 -10.78 0.25 22.59
CA PHE A 213 -9.95 -0.26 21.52
C PHE A 213 -10.74 -1.12 20.52
N ARG A 214 -11.68 -1.95 21.00
CA ARG A 214 -12.59 -2.75 20.16
C ARG A 214 -13.32 -1.89 19.12
N PHE A 215 -13.92 -0.78 19.55
CA PHE A 215 -14.64 0.11 18.63
C PHE A 215 -13.71 0.84 17.67
N TRP A 216 -12.50 1.16 18.09
CA TRP A 216 -11.48 1.76 17.23
C TRP A 216 -10.94 0.76 16.20
N GLN A 217 -10.63 -0.47 16.62
CA GLN A 217 -10.01 -1.52 15.82
C GLN A 217 -10.90 -2.02 14.67
N VAL A 218 -12.22 -2.11 14.90
CA VAL A 218 -13.18 -2.47 13.83
C VAL A 218 -13.20 -1.39 12.73
N GLY A 219 -12.90 -0.14 13.08
CA GLY A 219 -13.02 1.00 12.19
C GLY A 219 -14.50 1.35 11.92
N GLY A 220 -14.79 2.63 11.74
CA GLY A 220 -16.17 3.04 11.50
C GLY A 220 -16.32 4.51 11.13
N ILE A 221 -17.04 4.75 10.04
CA ILE A 221 -17.44 6.10 9.58
C ILE A 221 -18.85 6.49 10.07
N ALA A 222 -19.53 5.61 10.80
CA ALA A 222 -20.87 5.86 11.31
C ALA A 222 -20.88 6.90 12.43
N GLY A 223 -21.86 7.82 12.40
CA GLY A 223 -22.03 8.84 13.43
C GLY A 223 -20.89 9.87 13.53
N ARG A 224 -20.04 9.96 12.50
CA ARG A 224 -18.94 10.92 12.44
C ARG A 224 -19.40 12.22 11.80
N ASP A 225 -19.08 13.33 12.44
CA ASP A 225 -19.36 14.68 11.97
C ASP A 225 -18.08 15.39 11.49
N TRP A 226 -18.20 16.68 11.17
CA TRP A 226 -17.08 17.49 10.71
C TRP A 226 -15.96 17.66 11.74
N SER A 227 -16.22 17.47 13.04
CA SER A 227 -15.19 17.54 14.09
C SER A 227 -14.15 16.42 13.98
N VAL A 228 -14.49 15.35 13.25
CA VAL A 228 -13.59 14.23 12.95
C VAL A 228 -12.88 14.41 11.61
N VAL A 229 -13.59 14.94 10.61
CA VAL A 229 -13.06 15.13 9.25
C VAL A 229 -12.04 16.26 9.19
N LEU A 230 -12.34 17.41 9.80
CA LEU A 230 -11.50 18.61 9.70
C LEU A 230 -10.10 18.44 10.29
N PRO A 231 -9.91 17.82 11.47
CA PRO A 231 -8.56 17.60 12.02
C PRO A 231 -7.72 16.61 11.22
N GLY A 232 -8.33 15.64 10.53
CA GLY A 232 -7.60 14.66 9.71
C GLY A 232 -7.16 15.20 8.34
N LEU A 233 -7.91 16.16 7.80
CA LEU A 233 -7.72 16.72 6.46
C LEU A 233 -6.28 17.19 6.14
N PRO A 234 -5.60 17.95 7.02
CA PRO A 234 -4.23 18.39 6.78
C PRO A 234 -3.25 17.23 6.58
N PHE A 235 -3.38 16.16 7.38
CA PHE A 235 -2.51 14.99 7.28
C PHE A 235 -2.76 14.23 5.99
N LEU A 236 -4.04 14.00 5.64
CA LEU A 236 -4.42 13.35 4.40
C LEU A 236 -3.97 14.14 3.17
N ALA A 237 -4.11 15.47 3.19
CA ALA A 237 -3.70 16.34 2.10
C ALA A 237 -2.17 16.31 1.89
N VAL A 238 -1.40 16.40 2.97
CA VAL A 238 0.07 16.34 2.90
C VAL A 238 0.52 14.95 2.45
N GLY A 239 -0.05 13.87 3.02
CA GLY A 239 0.26 12.51 2.63
C GLY A 239 -0.05 12.25 1.14
N ALA A 240 -1.21 12.70 0.66
CA ALA A 240 -1.59 12.58 -0.74
C ALA A 240 -0.66 13.37 -1.66
N LEU A 241 -0.29 14.59 -1.28
CA LEU A 241 0.66 15.42 -2.04
C LEU A 241 2.03 14.74 -2.16
N ILE A 242 2.54 14.17 -1.07
CA ILE A 242 3.80 13.40 -1.07
C ILE A 242 3.69 12.18 -1.99
N VAL A 243 2.65 11.37 -1.84
CA VAL A 243 2.51 10.15 -2.64
C VAL A 243 2.31 10.45 -4.13
N LEU A 244 1.47 11.42 -4.48
CA LEU A 244 1.20 11.78 -5.87
C LEU A 244 2.44 12.40 -6.55
N SER A 245 3.22 13.21 -5.83
CA SER A 245 4.45 13.80 -6.37
C SER A 245 5.57 12.77 -6.60
N THR A 246 5.51 11.61 -5.94
CA THR A 246 6.53 10.54 -6.07
C THR A 246 6.23 9.52 -7.17
N GLY A 247 5.17 9.70 -7.98
CA GLY A 247 4.77 8.74 -9.02
C GLY A 247 5.88 8.37 -10.03
N ARG A 248 6.71 9.34 -10.46
CA ARG A 248 7.87 9.07 -11.35
C ARG A 248 8.95 8.26 -10.65
N ILE A 249 9.17 8.53 -9.36
CA ILE A 249 10.15 7.83 -8.53
C ILE A 249 9.70 6.38 -8.33
N LEU A 250 8.42 6.15 -8.05
CA LEU A 250 7.85 4.80 -7.95
C LEU A 250 8.06 4.00 -9.25
N ASN A 251 7.84 4.60 -10.42
CA ASN A 251 8.12 3.94 -11.70
C ASN A 251 9.60 3.57 -11.87
N SER A 252 10.53 4.42 -11.41
CA SER A 252 11.96 4.11 -11.44
C SER A 252 12.34 3.00 -10.46
N LEU A 253 11.78 3.01 -9.25
CA LEU A 253 12.00 1.97 -8.23
C LEU A 253 11.46 0.61 -8.70
N ALA A 254 10.37 0.61 -9.47
CA ALA A 254 9.78 -0.59 -10.06
C ALA A 254 10.73 -1.31 -11.04
N LEU A 255 11.66 -0.60 -11.68
CA LEU A 255 12.64 -1.18 -12.62
C LEU A 255 13.78 -1.93 -11.91
N GLY A 256 14.05 -1.63 -10.64
CA GLY A 256 15.21 -2.17 -9.92
C GLY A 256 15.99 -1.07 -9.20
N ASP A 257 16.64 -1.42 -8.10
CA ASP A 257 17.38 -0.44 -7.29
C ASP A 257 18.63 0.07 -8.02
N ASP A 258 19.30 -0.79 -8.79
CA ASP A 258 20.49 -0.42 -9.57
C ASP A 258 20.13 0.50 -10.75
N ILE A 259 19.02 0.20 -11.44
CA ILE A 259 18.52 1.06 -12.54
C ILE A 259 18.07 2.41 -11.99
N ALA A 260 17.33 2.43 -10.88
CA ALA A 260 16.94 3.68 -10.23
C ALA A 260 18.15 4.53 -9.80
N ARG A 261 19.19 3.90 -9.23
CA ARG A 261 20.46 4.58 -8.90
C ARG A 261 21.15 5.13 -10.16
N GLY A 262 21.16 4.36 -11.26
CA GLY A 262 21.70 4.79 -12.56
C GLY A 262 20.94 5.97 -13.17
N LEU A 263 19.65 6.12 -12.88
CA LEU A 263 18.80 7.25 -13.27
C LEU A 263 18.94 8.46 -12.32
N GLY A 264 19.90 8.44 -11.39
CA GLY A 264 20.18 9.53 -10.46
C GLY A 264 19.28 9.57 -9.21
N GLN A 265 18.48 8.53 -8.97
CA GLN A 265 17.59 8.49 -7.81
C GLN A 265 18.34 8.11 -6.53
N ARG A 266 18.11 8.88 -5.47
CA ARG A 266 18.58 8.55 -4.12
C ARG A 266 17.58 7.58 -3.47
N VAL A 267 17.72 6.29 -3.77
CA VAL A 267 16.74 5.23 -3.38
C VAL A 267 16.35 5.26 -1.90
N GLY A 268 17.30 5.47 -0.99
CA GLY A 268 17.02 5.56 0.45
C GLY A 268 16.11 6.74 0.80
N LEU A 269 16.45 7.96 0.33
CA LEU A 269 15.63 9.15 0.55
C LEU A 269 14.26 9.03 -0.12
N ALA A 270 14.20 8.48 -1.33
CA ALA A 270 12.95 8.21 -2.03
C ALA A 270 12.02 7.31 -1.21
N ARG A 271 12.54 6.19 -0.70
CA ARG A 271 11.77 5.28 0.16
C ARG A 271 11.32 5.95 1.46
N GLY A 272 12.18 6.77 2.08
CA GLY A 272 11.83 7.51 3.29
C GLY A 272 10.70 8.52 3.08
N ILE A 273 10.76 9.30 1.99
CA ILE A 273 9.70 10.26 1.62
C ILE A 273 8.39 9.53 1.33
N ILE A 274 8.44 8.44 0.56
CA ILE A 274 7.24 7.66 0.25
C ILE A 274 6.67 7.03 1.52
N ALA A 275 7.51 6.49 2.41
CA ALA A 275 7.09 5.94 3.69
C ALA A 275 6.42 6.99 4.57
N LEU A 276 6.94 8.22 4.62
CA LEU A 276 6.28 9.32 5.32
C LEU A 276 4.89 9.61 4.74
N GLY A 277 4.77 9.68 3.41
CA GLY A 277 3.48 9.85 2.74
C GLY A 277 2.50 8.72 3.06
N ILE A 278 2.96 7.47 3.09
CA ILE A 278 2.15 6.31 3.49
C ILE A 278 1.68 6.42 4.94
N VAL A 279 2.58 6.75 5.87
CA VAL A 279 2.25 6.90 7.31
C VAL A 279 1.21 7.98 7.53
N LEU A 280 1.26 9.10 6.80
CA LEU A 280 0.27 10.18 6.91
C LEU A 280 -1.12 9.81 6.35
N LEU A 281 -1.18 8.82 5.47
CA LEU A 281 -2.42 8.36 4.83
C LEU A 281 -3.08 7.17 5.55
N CYS A 282 -2.38 6.53 6.48
CA CYS A 282 -2.86 5.38 7.26
C CYS A 282 -3.22 5.82 8.68
#